data_AF-A0A2H9PTJ8-F1
#
_entry.id   AF-A0A2H9PTJ8-F1
#
_cell.length_a   1.000
_cell.length_b   1.000
_cell.length_c   1.000
_cell.angle_alpha   90.00
_cell.angle_beta   90.00
_cell.angle_gamma   90.00
#
_symmetry.space_group_name_H-M   'P 1'
#
loop_
_entity.id
_entity.type
_entity.pdbx_description
1 polymer ?
#
loop_
_entity_poly.entity_id
_entity_poly.type
_entity_poly.pdbx_seq_one_letter_code
_entity_poly.pdbx_strand_id
1 'polypeptide(L)'
;MKDIYNVPQNELIEKTALELKKIPFIKPPAWTEFVKTGAHKERAPARDDWWYVRAAAILRTTHKLGPIGVSKLRTKYGGKKNRGVKPEKFYSGSGKIIRTVLQQLEEAGL
;
A
#
# COMPACT_ATOMS: atom_id res chain seq x y z
N MET A 1 -17.48 -0.52 -21.61
CA MET A 1 -16.34 0.02 -20.85
C MET A 1 -16.67 -0.12 -19.37
N LYS A 2 -15.94 -0.92 -18.60
CA LYS A 2 -16.18 -1.06 -17.15
C LYS A 2 -15.35 -0.02 -16.42
N ASP A 3 -16.00 0.97 -15.84
CA ASP A 3 -15.32 1.96 -15.00
C ASP A 3 -14.81 1.31 -13.72
N ILE A 4 -13.66 1.80 -13.22
CA ILE A 4 -13.03 1.34 -11.97
C ILE A 4 -13.97 1.48 -10.76
N TYR A 5 -14.98 2.34 -10.86
CA TYR A 5 -16.00 2.56 -9.83
C TYR A 5 -17.07 1.48 -9.79
N ASN A 6 -17.29 0.74 -10.88
CA ASN A 6 -18.36 -0.25 -11.04
C ASN A 6 -17.88 -1.70 -10.82
N VAL A 7 -16.69 -1.88 -10.25
CA VAL A 7 -16.08 -3.19 -10.00
C VAL A 7 -15.85 -3.38 -8.49
N PRO A 8 -16.10 -4.59 -7.94
CA PRO A 8 -15.75 -4.91 -6.56
C PRO A 8 -14.28 -4.58 -6.26
N GLN A 9 -14.05 -3.74 -5.25
CA GLN A 9 -12.72 -3.21 -4.95
C GLN A 9 -11.71 -4.31 -4.59
N ASN A 10 -12.13 -5.31 -3.84
CA ASN A 10 -11.23 -6.37 -3.39
C ASN A 10 -10.76 -7.22 -4.58
N GLU A 11 -11.68 -7.63 -5.46
CA GLU A 11 -11.34 -8.39 -6.67
C GLU A 11 -10.42 -7.60 -7.59
N LEU A 12 -10.68 -6.30 -7.75
CA LEU A 12 -9.82 -5.43 -8.55
C LEU A 12 -8.39 -5.41 -8.00
N ILE A 13 -8.23 -5.19 -6.68
CA ILE A 13 -6.92 -5.16 -6.04
C ILE A 13 -6.20 -6.50 -6.18
N GLU A 14 -6.90 -7.62 -6.01
CA GLU A 14 -6.30 -8.95 -6.13
C GLU A 14 -5.85 -9.26 -7.55
N LYS A 15 -6.69 -8.97 -8.56
CA LYS A 15 -6.33 -9.15 -9.96
C LYS A 15 -5.17 -8.23 -10.36
N THR A 16 -5.22 -6.96 -9.96
CA THR A 16 -4.11 -6.03 -10.20
C THR A 16 -2.83 -6.54 -9.52
N ALA A 17 -2.90 -7.05 -8.29
CA ALA A 17 -1.72 -7.58 -7.60
C ALA A 17 -1.09 -8.77 -8.35
N LEU A 18 -1.90 -9.63 -8.96
CA LEU A 18 -1.41 -10.73 -9.81
C LEU A 18 -0.71 -10.23 -11.07
N GLU A 19 -1.24 -9.18 -11.71
CA GLU A 19 -0.57 -8.56 -12.87
C GLU A 19 0.73 -7.85 -12.47
N LEU A 20 0.74 -7.13 -11.34
CA LEU A 20 1.95 -6.46 -10.84
C LEU A 20 3.06 -7.45 -10.47
N LYS A 21 2.73 -8.69 -10.08
CA LYS A 21 3.73 -9.76 -9.85
C LYS A 21 4.51 -10.13 -11.10
N LYS A 22 3.91 -10.00 -12.28
CA LYS A 22 4.56 -10.33 -13.56
C LYS A 22 5.56 -9.24 -13.98
N ILE A 23 5.43 -8.03 -13.45
CA ILE A 23 6.28 -6.89 -13.81
C ILE A 23 7.61 -6.99 -13.06
N PRO A 24 8.76 -7.04 -13.77
CA PRO A 24 10.06 -7.27 -13.14
C PRO A 24 10.55 -6.10 -12.28
N PHE A 25 10.03 -4.89 -12.50
CA PHE A 25 10.41 -3.67 -11.76
C PHE A 25 9.76 -3.60 -10.38
N ILE A 26 8.58 -4.20 -10.20
CA ILE A 26 7.83 -4.16 -8.95
C ILE A 26 8.22 -5.37 -8.11
N LYS A 27 9.42 -5.33 -7.52
CA LYS A 27 9.92 -6.38 -6.65
C LYS A 27 9.93 -5.95 -5.19
N PRO A 28 9.52 -6.80 -4.24
CA PRO A 28 9.67 -6.50 -2.83
C PRO A 28 11.17 -6.36 -2.49
N PRO A 29 11.59 -5.24 -1.89
CA PRO A 29 12.96 -5.11 -1.37
C PRO A 29 13.24 -6.12 -0.25
N ALA A 30 14.50 -6.49 -0.02
CA ALA A 30 14.88 -7.49 0.99
C ALA A 30 14.38 -7.18 2.43
N TRP A 31 14.28 -5.91 2.80
CA TRP A 31 13.80 -5.52 4.13
C TRP A 31 12.29 -5.75 4.34
N THR A 32 11.54 -6.05 3.28
CA THR A 32 10.07 -6.17 3.29
C THR A 32 9.58 -7.30 4.19
N GLU A 33 10.36 -8.37 4.32
CA GLU A 33 10.01 -9.55 5.13
C GLU A 33 10.02 -9.26 6.64
N PHE A 34 10.86 -8.31 7.08
CA PHE A 34 11.10 -8.04 8.49
C PHE A 34 10.31 -6.85 9.03
N VAL A 35 9.69 -6.05 8.14
CA VAL A 35 9.08 -4.78 8.54
C VAL A 35 7.57 -4.88 8.74
N LYS A 36 7.09 -4.02 9.62
CA LYS A 36 5.68 -3.69 9.72
C LYS A 36 5.28 -2.56 8.76
N THR A 37 4.01 -2.54 8.38
CA THR A 37 3.47 -1.55 7.43
C THR A 37 3.36 -0.12 7.97
N GLY A 38 3.45 0.05 9.29
CA GLY A 38 3.45 1.37 9.93
C GLY A 38 3.60 1.27 11.44
N ALA A 39 3.79 2.42 12.10
CA ALA A 39 3.98 2.50 13.55
C ALA A 39 2.74 2.05 14.34
N HIS A 40 1.56 2.09 13.72
CA HIS A 40 0.28 1.67 14.28
C HIS A 40 0.08 0.15 14.28
N LYS A 41 0.89 -0.62 13.54
CA LYS A 41 0.84 -2.08 13.55
C LYS A 41 1.81 -2.66 14.56
N GLU A 42 1.43 -3.80 15.11
CA GLU A 42 2.25 -4.57 16.06
C GLU A 42 3.02 -5.69 15.36
N ARG A 43 2.38 -6.40 14.42
CA ARG A 43 2.97 -7.51 13.67
C ARG A 43 3.19 -7.16 12.20
N ALA A 44 4.11 -7.88 11.55
CA ALA A 44 4.26 -7.86 10.11
C ALA A 44 3.01 -8.43 9.41
N PRO A 45 2.76 -8.10 8.14
CA PRO A 45 1.67 -8.70 7.37
C PRO A 45 1.82 -10.21 7.28
N ALA A 46 0.72 -10.95 7.49
CA ALA A 46 0.71 -12.41 7.43
C ALA A 46 0.73 -12.99 6.00
N ARG A 47 0.48 -12.15 4.99
CA ARG A 47 0.37 -12.56 3.60
C ARG A 47 1.69 -12.26 2.89
N ASP A 48 2.34 -13.26 2.29
CA ASP A 48 3.68 -13.10 1.70
C ASP A 48 3.71 -12.10 0.53
N ASP A 49 2.66 -12.06 -0.28
CA ASP A 49 2.51 -11.14 -1.42
C ASP A 49 1.90 -9.79 -1.04
N TRP A 50 1.97 -9.39 0.23
CA TRP A 50 1.39 -8.14 0.70
C TRP A 50 1.96 -6.89 -0.01
N TRP A 51 3.20 -6.96 -0.51
CA TRP A 51 3.83 -5.87 -1.24
C TRP A 51 3.04 -5.53 -2.51
N TYR A 52 2.67 -6.55 -3.29
CA TYR A 52 1.90 -6.40 -4.52
C TYR A 52 0.47 -5.91 -4.27
N VAL A 53 -0.15 -6.42 -3.20
CA VAL A 53 -1.48 -5.95 -2.76
C VAL A 53 -1.41 -4.47 -2.35
N ARG A 54 -0.33 -4.05 -1.67
CA ARG A 54 -0.11 -2.66 -1.30
C ARG A 54 0.11 -1.78 -2.53
N ALA A 55 0.89 -2.25 -3.50
CA ALA A 55 1.13 -1.56 -4.76
C ALA A 55 -0.16 -1.36 -5.56
N ALA A 56 -0.98 -2.41 -5.72
CA ALA A 56 -2.28 -2.32 -6.37
C ALA A 56 -3.23 -1.32 -5.67
N ALA A 57 -3.26 -1.33 -4.33
CA ALA A 57 -4.08 -0.40 -3.56
C ALA A 57 -3.61 1.06 -3.72
N ILE A 58 -2.30 1.30 -3.75
CA ILE A 58 -1.69 2.62 -3.99
C ILE A 58 -2.03 3.10 -5.39
N LEU A 59 -1.81 2.28 -6.42
CA LEU A 59 -2.12 2.61 -7.81
C LEU A 59 -3.58 3.02 -7.98
N ARG A 60 -4.52 2.21 -7.44
CA ARG A 60 -5.95 2.54 -7.46
C ARG A 60 -6.24 3.86 -6.74
N THR A 61 -5.57 4.10 -5.61
CA THR A 61 -5.78 5.32 -4.83
C THR A 61 -5.33 6.55 -5.58
N THR A 62 -4.15 6.50 -6.21
CA THR A 62 -3.61 7.58 -7.03
C THR A 62 -4.52 7.84 -8.22
N HIS A 63 -4.99 6.78 -8.90
CA HIS A 63 -5.93 6.92 -10.00
C HIS A 63 -7.25 7.60 -9.57
N LYS A 64 -7.81 7.22 -8.41
CA LYS A 64 -9.08 7.78 -7.93
C LYS A 64 -8.97 9.23 -7.41
N LEU A 65 -7.88 9.56 -6.74
CA LEU A 65 -7.72 10.87 -6.06
C LEU A 65 -6.91 11.88 -6.87
N GLY A 66 -6.34 11.47 -8.01
CA GLY A 66 -5.45 12.30 -8.81
C GLY A 66 -4.04 12.40 -8.19
N PRO A 67 -3.28 13.47 -8.52
CA PRO A 67 -1.89 13.63 -8.06
C PRO A 67 -1.86 13.73 -6.53
N ILE A 68 -1.31 12.69 -5.90
CA ILE A 68 -1.30 12.56 -4.44
C ILE A 68 0.12 12.29 -3.93
N GLY A 69 0.56 13.12 -2.98
CA GLY A 69 1.88 12.96 -2.36
C GLY A 69 1.93 11.88 -1.29
N VAL A 70 3.15 11.46 -0.95
CA VAL A 70 3.43 10.46 0.09
C VAL A 70 2.78 10.82 1.43
N SER A 71 2.73 12.11 1.80
CA SER A 71 2.14 12.55 3.08
C SER A 71 0.65 12.19 3.20
N LYS A 72 -0.15 12.48 2.17
CA LYS A 72 -1.59 12.15 2.15
C LYS A 72 -1.80 10.63 2.14
N LEU A 73 -0.98 9.89 1.41
CA LEU A 73 -1.03 8.42 1.40
C LEU A 73 -0.66 7.82 2.76
N ARG A 74 0.30 8.40 3.48
CA ARG A 74 0.64 7.98 4.85
C ARG A 74 -0.51 8.18 5.82
N THR A 75 -1.32 9.22 5.62
CA THR A 75 -2.55 9.42 6.40
C THR A 75 -3.60 8.39 6.02
N LYS A 76 -3.81 8.15 4.71
CA LYS A 76 -4.80 7.17 4.22
C LYS A 76 -4.52 5.74 4.68
N TYR A 77 -3.25 5.33 4.66
CA TYR A 77 -2.79 4.02 5.14
C TYR A 77 -2.34 4.05 6.60
N GLY A 78 -2.65 5.12 7.33
CA GLY A 78 -2.48 5.20 8.77
C GLY A 78 -3.57 4.45 9.51
N GLY A 79 -3.45 4.40 10.83
CA GLY A 79 -4.41 3.69 11.66
C GLY A 79 -4.33 4.10 13.11
N LYS A 80 -5.31 3.65 13.88
CA LYS A 80 -5.34 3.81 15.33
C LYS A 80 -4.31 2.87 15.96
N LYS A 81 -3.54 3.37 16.93
CA LYS A 81 -2.58 2.58 17.69
C LYS A 81 -3.01 2.51 19.15
N ASN A 82 -3.06 1.29 19.68
CA ASN A 82 -3.19 1.07 21.11
C ASN A 82 -1.88 1.49 21.84
N ARG A 83 -2.02 2.28 22.91
CA ARG A 83 -0.91 2.82 23.71
C ARG A 83 -0.89 2.24 25.12
N GLY A 84 -1.46 1.06 25.30
CA GLY A 84 -1.61 0.38 26.59
C GLY A 84 -2.67 1.08 27.43
N VAL A 85 -2.25 1.71 28.52
CA VAL A 85 -3.14 2.40 29.46
C VAL A 85 -3.66 3.75 28.92
N LYS A 86 -2.90 4.39 28.02
CA LYS A 86 -3.29 5.71 27.47
C LYS A 86 -4.30 5.55 26.33
N PRO A 87 -5.22 6.53 26.15
CA PRO A 87 -6.15 6.53 25.03
C PRO A 87 -5.44 6.39 23.69
N GLU A 88 -6.11 5.64 22.81
CA GLU A 88 -5.67 5.35 21.47
C GLU A 88 -5.56 6.61 20.62
N LYS A 89 -4.53 6.70 19.78
CA LYS A 89 -4.32 7.84 18.87
C LYS A 89 -4.06 7.36 17.45
N PHE A 90 -4.32 8.23 16.49
CA PHE A 90 -3.97 8.00 15.09
C PHE A 90 -2.46 8.11 14.88
N TYR A 91 -1.89 7.16 14.14
CA TYR A 91 -0.51 7.18 13.68
C TYR A 91 -0.45 6.92 12.18
N SER A 92 0.41 7.68 11.50
CA SER A 92 0.61 7.56 10.06
C SER A 92 1.24 6.22 9.66
N GLY A 93 0.96 5.81 8.42
CA GLY A 93 1.61 4.67 7.76
C GLY A 93 3.08 4.93 7.46
N SER A 94 3.80 3.85 7.14
CA SER A 94 5.23 3.93 6.78
C SER A 94 5.42 4.72 5.49
N GLY A 95 6.22 5.79 5.57
CA GLY A 95 6.57 6.60 4.40
C GLY A 95 7.55 5.90 3.45
N LYS A 96 8.43 5.03 3.97
CA LYS A 96 9.42 4.32 3.14
C LYS A 96 8.72 3.34 2.20
N ILE A 97 7.78 2.55 2.72
CA ILE A 97 6.99 1.59 1.92
C ILE A 97 6.27 2.30 0.79
N ILE A 98 5.51 3.35 1.11
CA ILE A 98 4.73 4.09 0.11
C ILE A 98 5.64 4.73 -0.94
N ARG A 99 6.75 5.34 -0.53
CA ARG A 99 7.70 5.98 -1.46
C ARG A 99 8.34 4.97 -2.40
N THR A 100 8.82 3.85 -1.88
CA THR A 100 9.46 2.82 -2.70
C THR A 100 8.48 2.19 -3.68
N VAL A 101 7.23 1.96 -3.27
CA VAL A 101 6.19 1.49 -4.20
C VAL A 101 5.92 2.51 -5.30
N LEU A 102 5.81 3.80 -4.98
CA LEU A 102 5.60 4.83 -6.00
C LEU A 102 6.76 4.92 -6.99
N GLN A 103 8.00 4.85 -6.50
CA GLN A 103 9.19 4.82 -7.35
C GLN A 103 9.18 3.60 -8.29
N GLN A 104 8.82 2.41 -7.78
CA GLN A 104 8.70 1.21 -8.61
C GLN A 104 7.59 1.29 -9.65
N LEU A 105 6.47 1.94 -9.31
CA LEU A 105 5.36 2.16 -10.27
C LEU A 105 5.79 3.15 -11.36
N GLU A 106 6.48 4.23 -10.98
CA GLU A 106 7.02 5.22 -11.91
C GLU A 106 8.07 4.61 -12.86
N GLU A 107 8.98 3.77 -12.36
CA GLU A 107 9.94 3.00 -13.17
C GLU A 107 9.25 2.02 -14.13
N ALA A 108 8.10 1.47 -13.73
CA ALA A 108 7.28 0.61 -14.57
C ALA A 108 6.42 1.39 -15.60
N GLY A 109 6.42 2.73 -15.55
CA GLY A 109 5.64 3.59 -16.43
C GLY A 109 4.13 3.59 -16.11
N LEU A 110 3.75 3.32 -14.86
CA LEU A 110 2.37 3.19 -14.37
C LEU A 110 1.93 4.31 -13.42
#